data_AF-A0A423I4P1-F1
#
_entry.id   AF-A0A423I4P1-F1
#
_cell.length_a   1.000
_cell.length_b   1.000
_cell.length_c   1.000
_cell.angle_alpha   90.00
_cell.angle_beta   90.00
_cell.angle_gamma   90.00
#
_symmetry.space_group_name_H-M   'P 1'
#
loop_
_entity.id
_entity.type
_entity.pdbx_description
1 polymer ?
#
loop_
_entity_poly.entity_id
_entity_poly.type
_entity_poly.pdbx_seq_one_letter_code
_entity_poly.pdbx_strand_id
1 'polypeptide(L)'
;MTAIARITLLSLVLGLSACAVQPPERESPQPIPPSQPKPTPSTSPSPSKPGIPAKPAKPMPRTSASFAPPPGGNSHWDAKLGVYVLDDQTNTFYRQRTYYRWNNGWSRSVSPDGPWEDTDIHGVPGGLGRQFGQ
;
A
#
# COMPACT_ATOMS: atom_id res chain seq x y z
N MET A 1 16.59 21.86 -54.11
CA MET A 1 16.24 20.44 -54.36
C MET A 1 16.82 19.56 -53.25
N THR A 2 16.35 19.74 -52.02
CA THR A 2 16.92 19.10 -50.80
C THR A 2 15.84 18.83 -49.74
N ALA A 3 14.56 18.93 -50.10
CA ALA A 3 13.43 18.74 -49.17
C ALA A 3 12.72 17.39 -49.33
N ILE A 4 12.87 16.72 -50.48
CA ILE A 4 12.14 15.49 -50.81
C ILE A 4 12.83 14.24 -50.23
N ALA A 5 14.13 14.31 -49.95
CA ALA A 5 14.92 13.18 -49.44
C ALA A 5 14.77 12.91 -47.93
N ARG A 6 14.13 13.81 -47.16
CA ARG A 6 13.92 13.60 -45.71
C ARG A 6 12.59 12.93 -45.38
N ILE A 7 11.62 12.98 -46.29
CA ILE A 7 10.26 12.51 -46.03
C ILE A 7 10.16 10.98 -46.22
N THR A 8 11.02 10.38 -47.04
CA THR A 8 11.05 8.92 -47.26
C THR A 8 11.72 8.13 -46.14
N LEU A 9 12.37 8.78 -45.17
CA LEU A 9 13.01 8.11 -44.03
C LEU A 9 12.07 7.96 -42.81
N LEU A 10 10.93 8.67 -42.81
CA LEU A 10 9.95 8.68 -41.72
C LEU A 10 8.86 7.60 -41.84
N SER A 11 8.80 6.84 -42.94
CA SER A 11 7.74 5.87 -43.22
C SER A 11 8.13 4.39 -43.02
N LEU A 12 9.33 4.10 -42.51
CA LEU A 12 9.81 2.72 -42.31
C LEU A 12 10.09 2.34 -40.83
N VAL A 13 9.44 3.02 -39.87
CA VAL A 13 9.43 2.63 -38.44
C VAL A 13 7.99 2.65 -37.89
N LEU A 14 7.00 2.37 -38.75
CA LEU A 14 5.60 2.13 -38.38
C LEU A 14 5.21 0.67 -38.65
N GLY A 15 6.08 -0.27 -38.27
CA GLY A 15 6.03 -1.66 -38.74
C GLY A 15 6.09 -2.77 -37.69
N LEU A 16 5.93 -2.49 -36.39
CA LEU A 16 5.78 -3.56 -35.38
C LEU A 16 4.69 -3.22 -34.36
N SER A 17 3.44 -3.42 -34.78
CA SER A 17 2.35 -3.75 -33.87
C SER A 17 2.60 -5.12 -33.26
N ALA A 18 2.88 -5.17 -31.96
CA ALA A 18 2.47 -6.27 -31.09
C ALA A 18 2.50 -5.78 -29.64
N CYS A 19 1.36 -5.28 -29.17
CA CYS A 19 1.07 -5.16 -27.76
C CYS A 19 1.18 -6.56 -27.13
N ALA A 20 2.30 -6.86 -26.49
CA ALA A 20 2.34 -7.92 -25.49
C ALA A 20 1.67 -7.37 -24.22
N VAL A 21 0.34 -7.24 -24.25
CA VAL A 21 -0.45 -7.27 -23.02
C VAL A 21 -0.29 -8.69 -22.50
N GLN A 22 0.63 -8.85 -21.57
CA GLN A 22 0.71 -10.04 -20.74
C GLN A 22 -0.39 -9.86 -19.67
N PRO A 23 -1.52 -10.58 -19.73
CA PRO A 23 -2.38 -10.66 -18.56
C PRO A 23 -1.54 -11.27 -17.44
N PRO A 24 -1.53 -10.70 -16.22
CA PRO A 24 -0.95 -11.38 -15.09
C PRO A 24 -1.64 -12.74 -14.96
N GLU A 25 -0.84 -13.80 -14.86
CA GLU A 25 -1.27 -15.12 -14.44
C GLU A 25 -2.17 -14.92 -13.21
N ARG A 26 -3.48 -15.11 -13.38
CA ARG A 26 -4.37 -15.31 -12.24
C ARG A 26 -4.00 -16.67 -11.69
N GLU A 27 -3.07 -16.68 -10.76
CA GLU A 27 -2.86 -17.81 -9.89
C GLU A 27 -4.21 -18.16 -9.28
N SER A 28 -4.72 -19.32 -9.69
CA SER A 28 -5.99 -19.85 -9.25
C SER A 28 -5.97 -19.89 -7.72
N PRO A 29 -6.92 -19.24 -7.02
CA PRO A 29 -6.99 -19.35 -5.57
C PRO A 29 -7.22 -20.83 -5.23
N GLN A 30 -6.23 -21.47 -4.60
CA GLN A 30 -6.51 -22.70 -3.88
C GLN A 30 -7.59 -22.39 -2.83
N PRO A 31 -8.62 -23.22 -2.68
CA PRO A 31 -9.63 -23.01 -1.65
C PRO A 31 -8.96 -23.07 -0.27
N ILE A 32 -8.78 -21.91 0.34
CA ILE A 32 -8.39 -21.82 1.75
C ILE A 32 -9.64 -22.24 2.54
N PRO A 33 -9.58 -23.26 3.42
CA PRO A 33 -10.73 -23.67 4.21
C PRO A 33 -11.23 -22.48 5.05
N PRO A 34 -12.56 -22.29 5.17
CA PRO A 34 -13.11 -21.19 5.94
C PRO A 34 -12.89 -21.45 7.44
N SER A 35 -11.85 -20.83 8.00
CA SER A 35 -11.79 -20.58 9.44
C SER A 35 -12.68 -19.39 9.75
N GLN A 36 -13.99 -19.63 9.80
CA GLN A 36 -15.01 -18.66 10.18
C GLN A 36 -15.16 -18.71 11.72
N PRO A 37 -14.79 -17.66 12.48
CA PRO A 37 -15.33 -17.50 13.83
C PRO A 37 -16.74 -16.91 13.67
N LYS A 38 -17.73 -17.75 13.96
CA LYS A 38 -19.16 -17.44 14.04
C LYS A 38 -19.43 -16.10 14.76
N PRO A 39 -20.27 -15.19 14.21
CA PRO A 39 -20.84 -14.10 14.99
C PRO A 39 -22.01 -14.66 15.81
N THR A 40 -21.90 -14.65 17.13
CA THR A 40 -23.07 -14.79 18.01
C THR A 40 -23.59 -13.40 18.40
N PRO A 41 -24.92 -13.18 18.35
CA PRO A 41 -25.51 -11.87 18.57
C PRO A 41 -25.75 -11.53 20.05
N SER A 42 -25.88 -10.22 20.30
CA SER A 42 -26.45 -9.55 21.49
C SER A 42 -25.53 -9.52 22.72
N THR A 43 -25.28 -8.37 23.36
CA THR A 43 -26.30 -7.64 24.12
C THR A 43 -26.07 -6.12 24.22
N SER A 44 -27.21 -5.41 24.21
CA SER A 44 -27.43 -4.01 24.61
C SER A 44 -26.83 -3.67 25.98
N PRO A 45 -26.49 -2.39 26.28
CA PRO A 45 -25.83 -2.01 27.52
C PRO A 45 -26.82 -1.97 28.69
N SER A 46 -26.47 -2.59 29.81
CA SER A 46 -27.19 -2.41 31.08
C SER A 46 -26.19 -2.26 32.25
N PRO A 47 -26.50 -1.45 33.28
CA PRO A 47 -25.49 -0.80 34.12
C PRO A 47 -24.94 -1.65 35.29
N SER A 48 -23.63 -1.48 35.51
CA SER A 48 -22.84 -1.56 36.76
C SER A 48 -22.93 -2.80 37.67
N LYS A 49 -21.81 -3.53 37.75
CA LYS A 49 -21.34 -4.16 39.00
C LYS A 49 -19.82 -3.93 39.15
N PRO A 50 -19.32 -3.34 40.25
CA PRO A 50 -17.88 -3.14 40.45
C PRO A 50 -17.22 -4.46 40.84
N GLY A 51 -16.17 -4.84 40.11
CA GLY A 51 -15.23 -5.88 40.55
C GLY A 51 -14.92 -6.92 39.49
N ILE A 52 -13.80 -6.72 38.80
CA ILE A 52 -12.71 -7.67 38.47
C ILE A 52 -11.72 -6.86 37.62
N PRO A 53 -10.42 -6.80 37.95
CA PRO A 53 -9.42 -6.18 37.07
C PRO A 53 -9.44 -6.89 35.71
N ALA A 54 -9.68 -6.13 34.63
CA ALA A 54 -9.66 -6.67 33.28
C ALA A 54 -8.31 -7.35 33.03
N LYS A 55 -8.34 -8.63 32.64
CA LYS A 55 -7.13 -9.36 32.24
C LYS A 55 -6.39 -8.52 31.19
N PRO A 56 -5.05 -8.39 31.27
CA PRO A 56 -4.29 -7.64 30.28
C PRO A 56 -4.63 -8.17 28.89
N ALA A 57 -5.11 -7.26 28.02
CA ALA A 57 -5.35 -7.61 26.62
C ALA A 57 -4.04 -8.14 26.02
N LYS A 58 -4.11 -9.24 25.27
CA LYS A 58 -2.94 -9.79 24.57
C LYS A 58 -2.33 -8.66 23.71
N PRO A 59 -0.99 -8.48 23.71
CA PRO A 59 -0.35 -7.47 22.88
C PRO A 59 -0.79 -7.65 21.42
N MET A 60 -1.29 -6.58 20.81
CA MET A 60 -1.63 -6.60 19.39
C MET A 60 -0.34 -6.76 18.57
N PRO A 61 -0.36 -7.54 17.48
CA PRO A 61 0.79 -7.68 16.60
C PRO A 61 1.21 -6.30 16.05
N ARG A 62 2.48 -5.93 16.22
CA ARG A 62 3.06 -4.71 15.64
C ARG A 62 3.41 -4.89 14.16
N THR A 63 3.17 -6.06 13.60
CA THR A 63 3.49 -6.44 12.22
C THR A 63 2.25 -6.97 11.51
N SER A 64 2.22 -6.83 10.19
CA SER A 64 1.19 -7.44 9.34
C SER A 64 1.51 -8.91 9.10
N ALA A 65 0.48 -9.74 8.94
CA ALA A 65 0.63 -11.12 8.46
C ALA A 65 0.88 -11.20 6.94
N SER A 66 0.48 -10.17 6.18
CA SER A 66 0.51 -10.17 4.71
C SER A 66 1.57 -9.24 4.12
N PHE A 67 2.03 -8.25 4.87
CA PHE A 67 3.01 -7.27 4.40
C PHE A 67 4.28 -7.36 5.23
N ALA A 68 5.43 -7.43 4.57
CA ALA A 68 6.72 -7.41 5.26
C ALA A 68 7.02 -6.00 5.81
N PRO A 69 7.69 -5.90 6.97
CA PRO A 69 8.20 -4.62 7.46
C PRO A 69 9.31 -4.04 6.56
N PRO A 70 9.62 -2.74 6.68
CA PRO A 70 10.77 -2.14 6.01
C PRO A 70 12.08 -2.76 6.52
N PRO A 71 13.11 -2.88 5.66
CA PRO A 71 14.42 -3.34 6.08
C PRO A 71 15.07 -2.32 7.03
N GLY A 72 15.56 -2.79 8.18
CA GLY A 72 16.54 -2.06 8.98
C GLY A 72 16.07 -0.80 9.72
N GLY A 73 14.77 -0.64 10.01
CA GLY A 73 14.28 0.54 10.74
C GLY A 73 13.13 0.23 11.70
N ASN A 74 12.97 1.10 12.71
CA ASN A 74 11.82 1.04 13.61
C ASN A 74 10.56 1.44 12.85
N SER A 75 9.57 0.54 12.86
CA SER A 75 8.28 0.78 12.25
C SER A 75 7.21 -0.05 12.94
N HIS A 76 5.96 0.37 12.77
CA HIS A 76 4.80 -0.39 13.23
C HIS A 76 3.72 -0.46 12.15
N TRP A 77 3.02 -1.58 12.11
CA TRP A 77 1.88 -1.76 11.22
C TRP A 77 0.67 -0.95 11.70
N ASP A 78 0.12 -0.10 10.85
CA ASP A 78 -1.20 0.53 11.03
C ASP A 78 -2.22 -0.18 10.14
N ALA A 79 -3.14 -0.93 10.77
CA ALA A 79 -4.18 -1.68 10.07
C ALA A 79 -5.26 -0.79 9.41
N LYS A 80 -5.49 0.42 9.93
CA LYS A 80 -6.48 1.36 9.38
C LYS A 80 -5.96 1.98 8.08
N LEU A 81 -4.67 2.30 8.05
CA LEU A 81 -4.00 2.83 6.87
C LEU A 81 -3.55 1.72 5.90
N GLY A 82 -3.31 0.52 6.42
CA GLY A 82 -2.80 -0.63 5.65
C GLY A 82 -1.34 -0.47 5.24
N VAL A 83 -0.54 0.20 6.08
CA VAL A 83 0.89 0.50 5.84
C VAL A 83 1.68 0.37 7.14
N TYR A 84 3.00 0.23 6.99
CA TYR A 84 3.92 0.46 8.11
C TYR A 84 4.15 1.97 8.25
N VAL A 85 4.08 2.48 9.48
CA VAL A 85 4.48 3.85 9.83
C VAL A 85 5.92 3.79 10.34
N LEU A 86 6.79 4.65 9.83
CA LEU A 86 8.17 4.75 10.33
C LEU A 86 8.16 5.59 11.61
N ASP A 87 8.77 5.08 12.68
CA ASP A 87 8.78 5.77 13.98
C ASP A 87 9.76 6.96 13.97
N ASP A 88 10.87 6.82 13.24
CA ASP A 88 11.95 7.81 13.18
C ASP A 88 11.71 8.92 12.15
N GLN A 89 10.67 8.79 11.31
CA GLN A 89 10.36 9.74 10.25
C GLN A 89 8.89 10.13 10.24
N THR A 90 8.61 11.42 10.40
CA THR A 90 7.25 11.95 10.34
C THR A 90 6.67 11.85 8.94
N ASN A 91 5.41 11.45 8.84
CA ASN A 91 4.67 11.35 7.57
C ASN A 91 5.33 10.43 6.53
N THR A 92 6.21 9.52 6.95
CA THR A 92 6.79 8.49 6.09
C THR A 92 6.16 7.14 6.41
N PHE A 93 5.71 6.46 5.37
CA PHE A 93 5.01 5.20 5.42
C PHE A 93 5.69 4.20 4.49
N TYR A 94 5.53 2.91 4.76
CA TYR A 94 6.11 1.86 3.96
C TYR A 94 5.08 0.78 3.64
N ARG A 95 5.03 0.37 2.38
CA ARG A 95 4.24 -0.77 1.93
C ARG A 95 4.85 -1.37 0.67
N GLN A 96 4.99 -2.70 0.65
CA GLN A 96 5.43 -3.45 -0.53
C GLN A 96 6.72 -2.87 -1.17
N ARG A 97 7.76 -2.64 -0.37
CA ARG A 97 9.08 -2.12 -0.82
C ARG A 97 9.06 -0.68 -1.35
N THR A 98 7.97 0.04 -1.14
CA THR A 98 7.85 1.45 -1.49
C THR A 98 7.61 2.27 -0.23
N TYR A 99 8.40 3.32 -0.08
CA TYR A 99 8.22 4.37 0.91
C TYR A 99 7.32 5.44 0.30
N TYR A 100 6.38 5.94 1.09
CA TYR A 100 5.49 7.04 0.75
C TYR A 100 5.69 8.13 1.77
N ARG A 101 5.80 9.38 1.32
CA ARG A 101 5.96 10.53 2.19
C ARG A 101 4.93 11.58 1.85
N TRP A 102 4.29 12.13 2.89
CA TRP A 102 3.45 13.31 2.74
C TRP A 102 4.25 14.56 3.11
N ASN A 103 4.41 15.47 2.15
CA ASN A 103 5.03 16.78 2.34
C ASN A 103 4.40 17.81 1.39
N ASN A 104 3.23 18.33 1.75
CA ASN A 104 2.44 19.25 0.91
C ASN A 104 2.11 18.67 -0.48
N GLY A 105 2.00 17.35 -0.54
CA GLY A 105 1.98 16.54 -1.75
C GLY A 105 2.46 15.13 -1.42
N TRP A 106 2.08 14.16 -2.25
CA TRP A 106 2.56 12.80 -2.10
C TRP A 106 3.85 12.62 -2.90
N SER A 107 4.82 11.97 -2.29
CA SER A 107 5.98 11.46 -3.02
C SER A 107 6.24 10.02 -2.59
N ARG A 108 6.90 9.24 -3.45
CA ARG A 108 7.27 7.86 -3.20
C ARG A 108 8.75 7.61 -3.51
N SER A 109 9.33 6.59 -2.90
CA SER A 109 10.72 6.20 -3.09
C SER A 109 10.91 4.71 -2.81
N VAL A 110 11.95 4.09 -3.36
CA VAL A 110 12.38 2.73 -3.01
C VAL A 110 13.32 2.69 -1.80
N SER A 111 13.75 3.86 -1.32
CA SER A 111 14.65 4.05 -0.18
C SER A 111 14.04 5.07 0.81
N PRO A 112 14.27 4.92 2.12
CA PRO A 112 13.71 5.82 3.14
C PRO A 112 14.22 7.26 3.03
N ASP A 113 15.37 7.48 2.39
CA ASP A 113 16.00 8.80 2.27
C ASP A 113 15.83 9.44 0.87
N GLY A 114 15.09 8.77 -0.02
CA GLY A 114 14.93 9.18 -1.42
C GLY A 114 15.89 8.47 -2.40
N PRO A 115 15.94 8.88 -3.68
CA PRO A 115 15.27 10.05 -4.25
C PRO A 115 13.74 9.93 -4.21
N TRP A 116 13.07 11.04 -3.94
CA TRP A 116 11.61 11.11 -3.89
C TRP A 116 11.04 11.44 -5.27
N GLU A 117 10.12 10.63 -5.75
CA GLU A 117 9.33 10.87 -6.95
C GLU A 117 7.95 11.39 -6.56
N ASP A 118 7.51 12.49 -7.15
CA ASP A 118 6.17 13.00 -6.92
C ASP A 118 5.10 12.04 -7.44
N THR A 119 4.00 11.95 -6.69
CA THR A 119 2.88 11.11 -7.02
C THR A 119 1.57 11.76 -6.56
N ASP A 120 0.45 11.21 -7.00
CA ASP A 120 -0.88 11.69 -6.65
C ASP A 120 -1.53 10.76 -5.61
N ILE A 121 -2.80 11.03 -5.28
CA ILE A 121 -3.58 10.21 -4.37
C ILE A 121 -3.85 8.77 -4.90
N HIS A 122 -3.68 8.55 -6.21
CA HIS A 122 -3.87 7.24 -6.84
C HIS A 122 -2.61 6.38 -6.77
N GLY A 123 -1.43 7.01 -6.67
CA GLY A 123 -0.16 6.34 -6.48
C GLY A 123 0.13 5.88 -5.05
N VAL A 124 -0.68 6.30 -4.07
CA VAL A 124 -0.52 5.90 -2.67
C VAL A 124 -1.55 4.86 -2.22
N PRO A 125 -1.24 4.04 -1.19
CA PRO A 125 -2.22 3.15 -0.59
C PRO A 125 -3.51 3.89 -0.21
N GLY A 126 -4.67 3.31 -0.54
CA GLY A 126 -5.95 4.00 -0.38
C GLY A 126 -6.25 4.49 1.04
N GLY A 127 -5.69 3.85 2.08
CA GLY A 127 -5.77 4.35 3.45
C GLY A 127 -5.11 5.71 3.64
N LEU A 128 -3.92 5.90 3.05
CA LEU A 128 -3.18 7.15 3.09
C LEU A 128 -3.88 8.23 2.27
N GLY A 129 -4.32 7.90 1.05
CA GLY A 129 -5.03 8.84 0.18
C GLY A 129 -6.28 9.43 0.84
N ARG A 130 -7.05 8.63 1.58
CA ARG A 130 -8.24 9.12 2.33
C ARG A 130 -7.89 9.95 3.56
N GLN A 131 -6.72 9.75 4.17
CA GLN A 131 -6.33 10.45 5.40
C GLN A 131 -5.70 11.82 5.12
N PHE A 132 -4.95 11.94 4.02
CA PHE A 132 -4.23 13.18 3.68
C PHE A 132 -4.68 13.83 2.37
N GLY A 133 -5.54 13.16 1.58
CA GLY A 133 -6.18 13.76 0.41
C GLY A 133 -7.19 14.80 0.88
N GLN A 134 -6.98 16.06 0.48
CA GLN A 134 -7.95 17.13 0.66
C GLN A 134 -9.09 17.01 -0.35
#